data_AF-A0A8F6QW70-F1
#
_entry.id   AF-A0A8F6QW70-F1
#
_cell.length_a   1.000
_cell.length_b   1.000
_cell.length_c   1.000
_cell.angle_alpha   90.00
_cell.angle_beta   90.00
_cell.angle_gamma   90.00
#
_symmetry.space_group_name_H-M   'P 1'
#
loop_
_entity.id
_entity.type
_entity.pdbx_description
1 polymer ?
#
loop_
_entity_poly.entity_id
_entity_poly.type
_entity_poly.pdbx_seq_one_letter_code
_entity_poly.pdbx_strand_id
1 'polypeptide(L)'
;MITIGILGLSVSAWAKPLSQAEFKAKTKQKYDELELKLTVLNSSVDRHEHPALMIAKACEYATGLKQLKHLSEQNLHLVTAQDEFQFVSTLDNQFAQSLQDLGTTYETGCVSQKR
;
A
#
# COMPACT_ATOMS: atom_id res chain seq x y z
N MET A 1 -26.01 21.70 38.45
CA MET A 1 -24.56 21.55 38.75
C MET A 1 -24.16 20.13 38.38
N ILE A 2 -23.35 20.05 37.32
CA ILE A 2 -22.38 19.03 36.91
C ILE A 2 -22.54 17.62 37.49
N THR A 3 -22.81 16.62 36.63
CA THR A 3 -21.95 15.43 36.53
C THR A 3 -22.02 14.77 35.16
N ILE A 4 -20.93 15.00 34.41
CA ILE A 4 -20.14 14.02 33.66
C ILE A 4 -20.81 13.39 32.42
N GLY A 5 -20.57 14.05 31.29
CA GLY A 5 -20.62 13.41 29.98
C GLY A 5 -19.57 12.30 29.88
N ILE A 6 -20.02 11.12 29.48
CA ILE A 6 -19.14 10.02 29.09
C ILE A 6 -18.55 10.41 27.73
N LEU A 7 -17.35 11.02 27.78
CA LEU A 7 -16.44 11.04 26.66
C LEU A 7 -16.17 9.58 26.28
N GLY A 8 -16.78 9.15 25.17
CA GLY A 8 -16.42 7.92 24.50
C GLY A 8 -14.95 8.02 24.09
N LEU A 9 -14.07 7.48 24.94
CA LEU A 9 -12.68 7.22 24.61
C LEU A 9 -12.71 6.20 23.48
N SER A 10 -12.64 6.68 22.24
CA SER A 10 -12.17 5.88 21.13
C SER A 10 -10.73 5.50 21.45
N VAL A 11 -10.58 4.37 22.16
CA VAL A 11 -9.31 3.67 22.24
C VAL A 11 -8.96 3.35 20.81
N SER A 12 -8.12 4.17 20.20
CA SER A 12 -7.33 3.77 19.06
C SER A 12 -6.65 2.48 19.51
N ALA A 13 -7.14 1.35 19.01
CA ALA A 13 -6.48 0.08 19.21
C ALA A 13 -5.14 0.21 18.48
N TRP A 14 -4.11 0.67 19.20
CA TRP A 14 -2.74 0.69 18.73
C TRP A 14 -2.42 -0.78 18.41
N ALA A 15 -2.43 -1.12 17.12
CA ALA A 15 -2.06 -2.44 16.67
C ALA A 15 -0.69 -2.74 17.27
N LYS A 16 -0.61 -3.81 18.07
CA LYS A 16 0.61 -4.14 18.80
C LYS A 16 1.75 -4.29 17.79
N PRO A 17 2.90 -3.61 17.97
CA PRO A 17 4.01 -3.73 17.05
C PRO A 17 4.41 -5.19 16.90
N LEU A 18 4.63 -5.62 15.66
CA LEU A 18 4.89 -7.02 15.35
C LEU A 18 6.24 -7.46 15.91
N SER A 19 6.35 -8.74 16.25
CA SER A 19 7.65 -9.39 16.38
C SER A 19 8.36 -9.46 15.02
N GLN A 20 9.67 -9.67 15.03
CA GLN A 20 10.44 -9.79 13.79
C GLN A 20 9.96 -10.93 12.89
N ALA A 21 9.54 -12.06 13.47
CA ALA A 21 9.03 -13.20 12.72
C ALA A 21 7.67 -12.89 12.07
N GLU A 22 6.76 -12.28 12.81
CA GLU A 22 5.44 -11.87 12.28
C GLU A 22 5.57 -10.81 11.19
N PHE A 23 6.47 -9.84 11.38
CA PHE A 23 6.77 -8.83 10.36
C PHE A 23 7.26 -9.49 9.08
N LYS A 24 8.29 -10.34 9.16
CA LYS A 24 8.82 -11.06 7.99
C LYS A 24 7.77 -11.89 7.27
N ALA A 25 6.93 -12.62 8.02
CA ALA A 25 5.85 -13.42 7.44
C ALA A 25 4.81 -12.57 6.71
N LYS A 26 4.36 -11.47 7.33
CA LYS A 26 3.38 -10.55 6.70
C LYS A 26 3.96 -9.81 5.50
N THR A 27 5.20 -9.34 5.60
CA THR A 27 5.93 -8.70 4.50
C THR A 27 6.03 -9.65 3.32
N LYS A 28 6.43 -10.92 3.54
CA LYS A 28 6.45 -11.94 2.49
C LYS A 28 5.07 -12.14 1.86
N GLN A 29 4.01 -12.32 2.66
CA GLN A 29 2.66 -12.48 2.13
C GLN A 29 2.25 -11.29 1.24
N LYS A 30 2.59 -10.06 1.66
CA LYS A 30 2.29 -8.84 0.89
C LYS A 30 3.08 -8.77 -0.42
N TYR A 31 4.32 -9.26 -0.43
CA TYR A 31 5.09 -9.39 -1.66
C TYR A 31 4.50 -10.42 -2.61
N ASP A 32 4.10 -11.59 -2.12
CA ASP A 32 3.46 -12.62 -2.94
C ASP A 32 2.15 -12.07 -3.59
N GLU A 33 1.35 -11.30 -2.84
CA GLU A 33 0.16 -10.60 -3.37
C GLU A 33 0.51 -9.52 -4.41
N LEU A 34 1.61 -8.78 -4.21
CA LEU A 34 2.08 -7.74 -5.12
C LEU A 34 2.61 -8.31 -6.43
N GLU A 35 3.37 -9.40 -6.36
CA GLU A 35 3.88 -10.11 -7.52
C GLU A 35 2.73 -10.57 -8.42
N LEU A 36 1.70 -11.19 -7.83
CA LEU A 36 0.50 -11.59 -8.58
C LEU A 36 -0.16 -10.39 -9.30
N LYS A 37 -0.33 -9.26 -8.61
CA LYS A 37 -0.91 -8.04 -9.21
C LYS A 37 -0.05 -7.50 -10.35
N LEU A 38 1.27 -7.51 -10.19
CA LEU A 38 2.20 -7.08 -11.23
C LEU A 38 2.15 -8.01 -12.44
N THR A 39 2.10 -9.34 -12.24
CA THR A 39 1.93 -10.31 -13.32
C THR A 39 0.62 -10.09 -14.08
N VAL A 40 -0.48 -9.83 -13.37
CA VAL A 40 -1.79 -9.54 -13.97
C VAL A 40 -1.75 -8.24 -14.78
N LEU A 41 -1.13 -7.19 -14.25
CA LEU A 41 -0.94 -5.92 -14.96
C LEU A 41 -0.12 -6.12 -16.24
N ASN A 42 1.05 -6.75 -16.14
CA ASN A 42 1.94 -7.01 -17.28
C ASN A 42 1.22 -7.83 -18.36
N SER A 43 0.52 -8.89 -17.97
CA SER A 43 -0.27 -9.70 -18.91
C SER A 43 -1.39 -8.91 -19.60
N SER A 44 -1.87 -7.82 -18.99
CA SER A 44 -2.90 -6.95 -19.58
C SER A 44 -2.30 -5.98 -20.58
N VAL A 45 -1.08 -5.49 -20.29
CA VAL A 45 -0.27 -4.69 -21.21
C VAL A 45 0.07 -5.51 -22.45
N ASP A 46 0.58 -6.74 -22.28
CA ASP A 46 0.94 -7.63 -23.39
C ASP A 46 -0.26 -7.93 -24.30
N ARG A 47 -1.44 -8.10 -23.70
CA ARG A 47 -2.69 -8.36 -24.42
C ARG A 47 -3.36 -7.10 -24.97
N HIS A 48 -2.78 -5.91 -24.77
CA HIS A 48 -3.33 -4.63 -25.19
C HIS A 48 -4.80 -4.47 -24.73
N GLU A 49 -5.08 -4.84 -23.48
CA GLU A 49 -6.41 -4.67 -22.91
C GLU A 49 -6.85 -3.20 -22.94
N HIS A 50 -8.15 -2.97 -22.75
CA HIS A 50 -8.68 -1.62 -22.72
C HIS A 50 -7.94 -0.75 -21.67
N PRO A 51 -7.50 0.48 -22.00
CA PRO A 51 -6.69 1.32 -21.10
C PRO A 51 -7.27 1.50 -19.69
N ALA A 52 -8.60 1.63 -19.57
CA ALA A 52 -9.26 1.74 -18.27
C ALA A 52 -9.03 0.50 -17.38
N LEU A 53 -8.99 -0.71 -17.95
CA LEU A 53 -8.73 -1.94 -17.20
C LEU A 53 -7.26 -2.03 -16.77
N MET A 54 -6.33 -1.63 -17.64
CA MET A 54 -4.91 -1.56 -17.30
C MET A 54 -4.65 -0.54 -16.17
N ILE A 55 -5.31 0.62 -16.22
CA ILE A 55 -5.23 1.64 -15.15
C ILE A 55 -5.78 1.08 -13.83
N ALA A 56 -6.93 0.40 -13.84
CA ALA A 56 -7.49 -0.21 -12.63
C ALA A 56 -6.51 -1.21 -11.99
N LYS A 57 -5.87 -2.07 -12.80
CA LYS A 57 -4.86 -3.04 -12.34
C LYS A 57 -3.59 -2.37 -11.83
N ALA A 58 -3.13 -1.32 -12.51
CA ALA A 58 -2.03 -0.48 -12.04
C ALA A 58 -2.33 0.15 -10.67
N CYS A 59 -3.58 0.58 -10.47
CA CYS A 59 -4.04 1.11 -9.20
C CYS A 59 -4.10 0.05 -8.08
N GLU A 60 -4.49 -1.19 -8.38
CA GLU A 60 -4.43 -2.30 -7.41
C GLU A 60 -2.99 -2.58 -6.96
N TYR A 61 -2.03 -2.55 -7.89
CA TYR A 61 -0.60 -2.69 -7.59
C TYR A 61 -0.10 -1.52 -6.73
N ALA A 62 -0.39 -0.27 -7.14
CA ALA A 62 -0.01 0.92 -6.38
C ALA A 62 -0.59 0.93 -4.95
N THR A 63 -1.86 0.55 -4.78
CA THR A 63 -2.47 0.39 -3.45
C THR A 63 -1.71 -0.67 -2.63
N GLY A 64 -1.29 -1.77 -3.24
CA GLY A 64 -0.49 -2.80 -2.56
C GLY A 64 0.86 -2.26 -2.05
N LEU A 65 1.57 -1.48 -2.87
CA LEU A 65 2.84 -0.86 -2.47
C LEU A 65 2.65 0.07 -1.28
N LYS A 66 1.60 0.90 -1.30
CA LYS A 66 1.28 1.80 -0.17
C LYS A 66 0.93 1.04 1.10
N GLN A 67 0.19 -0.07 1.01
CA GLN A 67 -0.10 -0.93 2.16
C GLN A 67 1.16 -1.56 2.74
N LEU A 68 2.08 -2.03 1.89
CA LEU A 68 3.34 -2.60 2.33
C LEU A 68 4.26 -1.55 2.96
N LYS A 69 4.37 -0.36 2.36
CA LYS A 69 5.09 0.79 2.94
C LYS A 69 4.56 1.14 4.33
N HIS A 70 3.23 1.18 4.47
CA HIS A 70 2.59 1.47 5.76
C HIS A 70 2.83 0.36 6.79
N LEU A 71 2.82 -0.92 6.39
CA LEU A 71 3.18 -2.03 7.26
C LEU A 71 4.61 -1.85 7.82
N SER A 72 5.57 -1.47 6.98
CA SER A 72 6.95 -1.21 7.39
C SER A 72 7.08 0.01 8.30
N GLU A 73 6.36 1.09 7.97
CA GLU A 73 6.29 2.31 8.77
C GLU A 73 5.76 2.07 10.19
N GLN A 74 4.73 1.22 10.33
CA GLN A 74 4.18 0.85 11.64
C GLN A 74 5.13 0.00 12.50
N ASN A 75 6.22 -0.53 11.91
CA ASN A 75 7.12 -1.46 12.57
C ASN A 75 8.58 -0.98 12.58
N LEU A 76 8.83 0.33 12.44
CA LEU A 76 10.18 0.93 12.39
C LEU A 76 11.07 0.65 13.62
N HIS A 77 10.51 0.14 14.73
CA HIS A 77 11.30 -0.36 15.86
C HIS A 77 12.16 -1.58 15.49
N LEU A 78 11.83 -2.28 14.40
CA LEU A 78 12.63 -3.37 13.83
C LEU A 78 13.58 -2.82 12.76
N VAL A 79 14.88 -3.12 12.87
CA VAL A 79 15.87 -2.74 11.83
C VAL A 79 15.44 -3.23 10.44
N THR A 80 14.99 -4.49 10.35
CA THR A 80 14.48 -5.07 9.09
C THR A 80 13.31 -4.27 8.51
N ALA A 81 12.45 -3.65 9.33
CA ALA A 81 11.35 -2.84 8.83
C ALA A 81 11.80 -1.45 8.36
N GLN A 82 12.89 -0.90 8.89
CA GLN A 82 13.48 0.34 8.40
C GLN A 82 14.06 0.13 6.99
N ASP A 83 14.83 -0.94 6.80
CA ASP A 83 15.37 -1.33 5.49
C ASP A 83 14.23 -1.54 4.48
N GLU A 84 13.19 -2.26 4.90
CA GLU A 84 12.00 -2.52 4.09
C GLU A 84 11.24 -1.22 3.74
N PHE A 85 11.09 -0.30 4.70
CA PHE A 85 10.41 0.97 4.46
C PHE A 85 11.15 1.82 3.41
N GLN A 86 12.49 1.86 3.47
CA GLN A 86 13.30 2.58 2.48
C GLN A 86 13.19 1.93 1.09
N PHE A 87 13.28 0.61 1.03
CA PHE A 87 13.16 -0.13 -0.22
C PHE A 87 11.78 0.06 -0.87
N VAL A 88 10.70 -0.16 -0.13
CA VAL A 88 9.33 -0.02 -0.65
C VAL A 88 9.00 1.43 -0.97
N SER A 89 9.55 2.40 -0.23
CA SER A 89 9.42 3.81 -0.59
C SER A 89 10.03 4.13 -1.95
N THR A 90 11.16 3.51 -2.29
CA THR A 90 11.76 3.64 -3.62
C THR A 90 10.84 3.07 -4.69
N LEU A 91 10.26 1.88 -4.47
CA LEU A 91 9.31 1.28 -5.42
C LEU A 91 8.03 2.10 -5.60
N ASP A 92 7.42 2.57 -4.50
CA ASP A 92 6.23 3.43 -4.51
C ASP A 92 6.51 4.72 -5.29
N ASN A 93 7.66 5.35 -5.08
CA ASN A 93 8.04 6.56 -5.80
C ASN A 93 8.27 6.31 -7.29
N GLN A 94 8.95 5.22 -7.66
CA GLN A 94 9.17 4.85 -9.06
C GLN A 94 7.84 4.59 -9.78
N PHE A 95 6.93 3.86 -9.14
CA PHE A 95 5.61 3.59 -9.72
C PHE A 95 4.74 4.85 -9.79
N ALA A 96 4.82 5.72 -8.79
CA ALA A 96 4.14 7.02 -8.81
C ALA A 96 4.64 7.90 -9.97
N GLN A 97 5.95 7.86 -10.29
CA GLN A 97 6.49 8.54 -11.46
C GLN A 97 5.86 7.98 -12.75
N SER A 98 5.72 6.65 -12.87
CA SER A 98 5.05 6.06 -14.04
C SER A 98 3.60 6.53 -14.20
N LEU A 99 2.86 6.73 -13.10
CA LEU A 99 1.52 7.32 -13.17
C LEU A 99 1.54 8.78 -13.63
N GLN A 100 2.53 9.55 -13.18
CA GLN A 100 2.72 10.95 -13.62
C GLN A 100 3.07 11.04 -15.11
N ASP A 101 3.90 10.13 -15.60
CA ASP A 101 4.26 10.07 -17.02
C ASP A 101 3.04 9.74 -17.90
N LEU A 102 2.02 9.08 -17.34
CA LEU A 102 0.72 8.85 -17.95
C LEU A 102 -0.28 10.02 -17.77
N GLY A 103 0.17 11.14 -17.18
CA GLY A 103 -0.66 12.32 -16.95
C GLY A 103 -1.64 12.20 -15.78
N THR A 104 -1.39 11.30 -14.82
CA THR A 104 -2.26 11.10 -13.65
C THR A 104 -1.44 10.97 -12.35
N THR A 105 -2.11 10.76 -11.22
CA THR A 105 -1.47 10.46 -9.92
C THR A 105 -2.23 9.34 -9.23
N TYR A 106 -1.71 8.82 -8.13
CA TYR A 106 -2.44 7.85 -7.33
C TYR A 106 -3.79 8.41 -6.84
N GLU A 107 -3.83 9.67 -6.42
CA GLU A 107 -5.03 10.32 -5.88
C GLU A 107 -6.06 10.56 -6.99
N THR A 108 -5.61 11.07 -8.13
CA THR A 108 -6.48 11.45 -9.24
C THR A 108 -6.88 10.28 -10.14
N GLY A 109 -6.07 9.21 -10.17
CA GLY A 109 -6.30 8.02 -10.99
C GLY A 109 -6.81 6.80 -10.21
N CYS A 110 -6.39 6.60 -8.96
CA CYS A 110 -6.69 5.36 -8.21
C CYS A 110 -7.68 5.54 -7.06
N VAL A 111 -7.63 6.68 -6.36
CA VAL A 111 -8.57 6.96 -5.26
C VAL A 111 -9.90 7.48 -5.80
N SER A 112 -9.87 8.32 -6.82
CA SER A 112 -11.06 8.87 -7.49
C SER A 112 -11.96 7.79 -8.11
N GLN A 113 -11.39 6.71 -8.66
CA GLN A 113 -12.12 5.59 -9.29
C GLN A 113 -12.90 4.72 -8.30
N LYS A 114 -12.69 4.87 -6.99
CA LYS A 114 -13.39 4.10 -5.94
C LYS A 114 -14.62 4.84 -5.38
N ARG A 115 -14.93 6.03 -5.87
CA ARG A 115 -16.15 6.80 -5.56
C ARG A 115 -17.15 6.70 -6.69
#